data_AF-Q75BA8-F1
#
_entry.id   AF-Q75BA8-F1
#
_cell.length_a   1.000
_cell.length_b   1.000
_cell.length_c   1.000
_cell.angle_alpha   90.00
_cell.angle_beta   90.00
_cell.angle_gamma   90.00
#
_symmetry.space_group_name_H-M   'P 1'
#
loop_
_entity.id
_entity.type
_entity.pdbx_description
1 polymer ?
#
loop_
_entity_poly.entity_id
_entity_poly.type
_entity_poly.pdbx_seq_one_letter_code
_entity_poly.pdbx_strand_id
1 'polypeptide(L)'
;MPDAYVESLGKMIAILVNYKPGSITLENITRLCQTMGLESFVDQVSANISRLSIASKIIVIDIDYEVTDGKVIDVKLVLASNFDKFDYFNGEANILHRSLTTYSDLHEFHHNLKFLTLLDACSSIDIESNVSQFDLFEYYSMLPQYMQSYLDDNGAQLTVQTNLNDRFGIYLLDHSEKKVAKLTFAATQDPNQRYYEYKYSSETKEWINQSAESYTTGITLVFELLGDPPTYLPKDSLPPEHPDEGFTSASASELQRRFAFKCQNPRVTLVNDFTVDVYPASTFQLLNDNICLCFDILRRQKWWHTVLYPISQLLLHQGQDSAVGDAPAPAAQPPLHRRRSSNKGCRRASAAESATLGDENMHQLTLTEIMNKSVIPEDDAMMDDRIELYVNENYVYLGTQEGCSFYNDPIERWEAFVESLRQMLT
;
A
#
# COMPACT_ATOMS: atom_id res chain seq x y z
N MET A 1 29.02 6.63 13.18
CA MET A 1 28.61 5.64 12.17
C MET A 1 28.69 4.27 12.82
N PRO A 2 27.60 3.49 12.88
CA PRO A 2 27.70 2.11 13.29
C PRO A 2 28.64 1.37 12.33
N ASP A 3 29.50 0.52 12.88
CA ASP A 3 30.40 -0.33 12.10
C ASP A 3 29.58 -1.23 11.17
N ALA A 4 29.99 -1.35 9.90
CA ALA A 4 29.33 -2.23 8.92
C ALA A 4 29.19 -3.67 9.43
N TYR A 5 30.09 -4.10 10.33
CA TYR A 5 29.98 -5.36 11.06
C TYR A 5 28.69 -5.45 11.90
N VAL A 6 28.37 -4.42 12.68
CA VAL A 6 27.19 -4.40 13.56
C VAL A 6 25.90 -4.39 12.74
N GLU A 7 25.88 -3.63 11.64
CA GLU A 7 24.72 -3.60 10.74
C GLU A 7 24.48 -4.96 10.07
N SER A 8 25.56 -5.60 9.60
CA SER A 8 25.49 -6.94 9.00
C SER A 8 25.05 -7.99 10.02
N LEU A 9 25.56 -7.92 11.25
CA LEU A 9 25.16 -8.81 12.33
C LEU A 9 23.68 -8.62 12.68
N GLY A 10 23.21 -7.37 12.79
CA GLY A 10 21.79 -7.06 13.02
C GLY A 10 20.88 -7.61 11.92
N LYS A 11 21.28 -7.48 10.65
CA LYS A 11 20.57 -8.08 9.50
C LYS A 11 20.52 -9.61 9.60
N MET A 12 21.64 -10.26 9.93
CA MET A 12 21.67 -11.72 10.11
C MET A 12 20.77 -12.18 11.26
N ILE A 13 20.82 -11.50 12.41
CA ILE A 13 19.96 -11.80 13.56
C ILE A 13 18.49 -11.68 13.14
N ALA A 14 18.10 -10.60 12.47
CA ALA A 14 16.73 -10.40 12.00
C ALA A 14 16.25 -11.53 11.06
N ILE A 15 17.11 -11.97 10.13
CA ILE A 15 16.82 -13.10 9.23
C ILE A 15 16.66 -14.39 10.02
N LEU A 16 17.56 -14.68 10.97
CA LEU A 16 17.54 -15.91 11.77
C LEU A 16 16.31 -16.00 12.67
N VAL A 17 15.94 -14.90 13.32
CA VAL A 17 14.75 -14.86 14.17
C VAL A 17 13.48 -15.06 13.35
N ASN A 18 13.39 -14.49 12.14
CA ASN A 18 12.23 -14.70 11.27
C ASN A 18 12.18 -16.13 10.68
N TYR A 19 13.33 -16.73 10.38
CA TYR A 19 13.40 -18.08 9.80
C TYR A 19 13.19 -19.20 10.83
N LYS A 20 13.67 -19.01 12.06
CA LYS A 20 13.54 -19.98 13.16
C LYS A 20 13.21 -19.25 14.47
N PRO A 21 11.96 -18.82 14.66
CA PRO A 21 11.53 -17.99 15.80
C PRO A 21 11.75 -18.64 17.18
N GLY A 22 11.92 -19.97 17.22
CA GLY A 22 12.09 -20.71 18.46
C GLY A 22 10.74 -21.04 19.11
N SER A 23 10.73 -22.07 19.95
CA SER A 23 9.54 -22.48 20.69
C SER A 23 9.23 -21.50 21.83
N ILE A 24 7.96 -21.43 22.21
CA ILE A 24 7.52 -20.59 23.32
C ILE A 24 7.99 -21.24 24.63
N THR A 25 9.08 -20.72 25.17
CA THR A 25 9.63 -21.07 26.48
C THR A 25 10.08 -19.79 27.15
N LEU A 26 10.03 -19.74 28.48
CA LEU A 26 10.48 -18.59 29.24
C LEU A 26 11.89 -18.15 28.84
N GLU A 27 12.82 -19.11 28.72
CA GLU A 27 14.20 -18.85 28.33
C GLU A 27 14.29 -18.19 26.94
N ASN A 28 13.52 -18.68 25.96
CA ASN A 28 13.51 -18.08 24.62
C ASN A 28 12.86 -16.69 24.61
N ILE A 29 11.81 -16.46 25.39
CA ILE A 29 11.19 -15.13 25.54
C ILE A 29 12.19 -14.15 26.16
N THR A 30 12.86 -14.53 27.24
CA THR A 30 13.89 -13.68 27.88
C THR A 30 15.03 -13.37 26.92
N ARG A 31 15.57 -14.37 26.21
CA ARG A 31 16.63 -14.18 25.21
C ARG A 31 16.21 -13.27 24.06
N LEU A 32 14.97 -13.43 23.57
CA LEU A 32 14.41 -12.57 22.53
C LEU A 32 14.38 -11.11 22.98
N CYS A 33 13.83 -10.85 24.17
CA CYS A 33 13.72 -9.50 24.72
C CYS A 33 15.10 -8.86 24.94
N GLN A 34 16.07 -9.61 25.47
CA GLN A 34 17.46 -9.16 25.62
C GLN A 34 18.11 -8.84 24.27
N THR A 35 17.83 -9.63 23.22
CA THR A 35 18.33 -9.37 21.86
C THR A 35 17.75 -8.09 21.27
N MET A 36 16.55 -7.71 21.67
CA MET A 36 15.91 -6.45 21.30
C MET A 36 16.36 -5.26 22.17
N GLY A 37 17.28 -5.47 23.12
CA GLY A 37 17.77 -4.42 24.01
C GLY A 37 16.79 -4.04 25.13
N LEU A 38 15.81 -4.90 25.43
CA LEU A 38 14.87 -4.68 26.53
C LEU A 38 15.45 -5.18 27.86
N GLU A 39 15.18 -4.43 28.91
CA GLU A 39 15.51 -4.87 30.27
C GLU A 39 14.52 -5.94 30.73
N SER A 40 15.01 -6.98 31.39
CA SER A 40 14.18 -8.10 31.84
C SER A 40 14.53 -8.49 33.27
N PHE A 41 13.53 -8.65 34.12
CA PHE A 41 13.69 -9.15 35.49
C PHE A 41 12.61 -10.18 35.82
N VAL A 42 12.92 -11.09 36.74
CA VAL A 42 12.02 -12.16 37.16
C VAL A 42 11.73 -12.04 38.63
N ASP A 43 10.46 -11.89 38.98
CA ASP A 43 9.97 -11.80 40.35
C ASP A 43 9.02 -12.96 40.67
N GLN A 44 8.95 -13.34 41.95
CA GLN A 44 8.01 -14.35 42.42
C GLN A 44 6.73 -13.67 42.94
N VAL A 45 5.60 -13.90 42.26
CA VAL A 45 4.30 -13.33 42.65
C VAL A 45 3.61 -14.21 43.69
N SER A 46 3.71 -15.53 43.54
CA SER A 46 3.19 -16.51 44.49
C SER A 46 4.02 -17.79 44.51
N ALA A 47 3.65 -18.77 45.33
CA ALA A 47 4.38 -20.04 45.43
C ALA A 47 4.51 -20.78 44.08
N ASN A 48 3.51 -20.66 43.20
CA ASN A 48 3.46 -21.36 41.91
C ASN A 48 3.52 -20.41 40.70
N ILE A 49 3.53 -19.09 40.91
CA ILE A 49 3.48 -18.10 39.83
C ILE A 49 4.70 -17.18 39.95
N SER A 50 5.45 -17.10 38.86
CA SER A 50 6.52 -16.13 38.67
C SER A 50 6.15 -15.17 37.55
N ARG A 51 6.66 -13.95 37.64
CA ARG A 51 6.46 -12.88 36.67
C ARG A 51 7.78 -12.57 35.99
N LEU A 52 7.78 -12.59 34.66
CA LEU A 52 8.83 -11.99 33.84
C LEU A 52 8.35 -10.59 33.45
N SER A 53 9.00 -9.57 33.98
CA SER A 53 8.75 -8.19 33.61
C SER A 53 9.80 -7.72 32.62
N ILE A 54 9.34 -7.11 31.53
CA ILE A 54 10.16 -6.60 30.44
C ILE A 54 9.90 -5.10 30.35
N ALA A 55 10.94 -4.28 30.41
CA ALA A 55 10.80 -2.83 30.41
C ALA A 55 11.66 -2.16 29.33
N SER A 56 11.16 -1.05 28.81
CA SER A 56 11.87 -0.09 27.98
C SER A 56 11.61 1.33 28.48
N LYS A 57 11.67 2.34 27.59
CA LYS A 57 11.45 3.75 27.97
C LYS A 57 10.01 4.00 28.44
N ILE A 58 9.04 3.48 27.71
CA ILE A 58 7.60 3.69 27.91
C ILE A 58 6.91 2.35 28.17
N ILE A 59 7.25 1.30 27.43
CA ILE A 59 6.56 0.00 27.58
C ILE A 59 7.08 -0.79 28.79
N VAL A 60 6.15 -1.37 29.55
CA VAL A 60 6.39 -2.39 30.57
C VAL A 60 5.44 -3.56 30.31
N ILE A 61 5.99 -4.75 30.08
CA ILE A 61 5.23 -5.97 29.80
C ILE A 61 5.48 -6.95 30.93
N ASP A 62 4.42 -7.29 31.67
CA ASP A 62 4.43 -8.30 32.72
C ASP A 62 3.86 -9.61 32.17
N ILE A 63 4.65 -10.69 32.22
CA ILE A 63 4.26 -12.04 31.80
C ILE A 63 4.24 -12.95 33.02
N ASP A 64 3.05 -13.34 33.46
CA ASP A 64 2.88 -14.31 34.54
C ASP A 64 2.91 -15.72 33.98
N TYR A 65 3.70 -16.60 34.59
CA TYR A 65 3.82 -18.00 34.19
C TYR A 65 3.86 -18.94 35.40
N GLU A 66 3.40 -20.17 35.17
CA GLU A 66 3.42 -21.21 36.19
C GLU A 66 4.84 -21.79 36.31
N VAL A 67 5.35 -21.90 37.54
CA VAL A 67 6.71 -22.37 37.82
C VAL A 67 6.91 -23.85 37.49
N THR A 68 5.84 -24.65 37.54
CA THR A 68 5.87 -26.11 37.41
C THR A 68 6.01 -26.57 35.96
N ASP A 69 5.25 -25.99 35.04
CA ASP A 69 5.22 -26.38 33.61
C ASP A 69 5.74 -25.28 32.67
N GLY A 70 5.98 -24.06 33.17
CA GLY A 70 6.45 -22.92 32.37
C GLY A 70 5.37 -22.29 31.49
N LYS A 71 4.10 -22.63 31.70
CA LYS A 71 2.98 -22.15 30.89
C LYS A 71 2.65 -20.69 31.24
N VAL A 72 2.42 -19.88 30.20
CA VAL A 72 1.96 -18.50 30.35
C VAL A 72 0.51 -18.49 30.87
N ILE A 73 0.29 -17.77 31.95
CA ILE A 73 -1.02 -17.59 32.62
C ILE A 73 -1.67 -16.28 32.19
N ASP A 74 -0.89 -15.20 32.18
CA ASP A 74 -1.39 -13.86 31.86
C ASP A 74 -0.26 -13.00 31.28
N VAL A 75 -0.63 -12.01 30.49
CA VAL A 75 0.28 -10.97 30.01
C VAL A 75 -0.39 -9.62 30.18
N LYS A 76 0.31 -8.62 30.69
CA LYS A 76 -0.19 -7.25 30.81
C LYS A 76 0.80 -6.28 30.19
N LEU A 77 0.28 -5.32 29.43
CA LEU A 77 1.03 -4.17 28.95
C LEU A 77 0.64 -2.96 29.79
N VAL A 78 1.63 -2.31 30.36
CA VAL A 78 1.54 -1.04 31.07
C VAL A 78 2.40 -0.03 30.34
N LEU A 79 1.87 1.16 30.08
CA LEU A 79 2.62 2.27 29.52
C LEU A 79 3.04 3.20 30.66
N ALA A 80 4.30 3.63 30.66
CA ALA A 80 4.80 4.64 31.58
C ALA A 80 4.44 6.06 31.14
N SER A 81 3.84 6.21 29.95
CA SER A 81 3.27 7.49 29.53
C SER A 81 1.97 7.78 30.28
N ASN A 82 1.51 9.03 30.23
CA ASN A 82 0.22 9.41 30.81
C ASN A 82 -0.99 8.84 30.02
N PHE A 83 -0.74 8.02 29.00
CA PHE A 83 -1.75 7.48 28.11
C PHE A 83 -2.07 6.01 28.43
N ASP A 84 -3.13 5.80 29.20
CA ASP A 84 -3.57 4.45 29.62
C ASP A 84 -4.53 3.76 28.65
N LYS A 85 -4.89 4.41 27.53
CA LYS A 85 -5.96 3.96 26.63
C LYS A 85 -5.46 3.22 25.39
N PHE A 86 -4.21 2.76 25.38
CA PHE A 86 -3.67 2.04 24.24
C PHE A 86 -4.36 0.69 24.08
N ASP A 87 -4.99 0.49 22.92
CA ASP A 87 -5.69 -0.75 22.61
C ASP A 87 -4.72 -1.81 22.10
N TYR A 88 -4.39 -2.77 22.98
CA TYR A 88 -3.61 -3.97 22.66
C TYR A 88 -4.46 -5.25 22.68
N PHE A 89 -5.77 -5.11 22.51
CA PHE A 89 -6.71 -6.21 22.40
C PHE A 89 -7.12 -6.44 20.94
N ASN A 90 -7.44 -7.69 20.63
CA ASN A 90 -8.13 -8.10 19.43
C ASN A 90 -9.48 -8.69 19.87
N GLY A 91 -10.52 -7.87 19.82
CA GLY A 91 -11.80 -8.16 20.49
C GLY A 91 -11.61 -8.17 22.01
N GLU A 92 -11.90 -9.29 22.66
CA GLU A 92 -11.76 -9.44 24.11
C GLU A 92 -10.39 -10.00 24.54
N ALA A 93 -9.52 -10.34 23.58
CA ALA A 93 -8.30 -11.07 23.87
C ALA A 93 -7.04 -10.20 23.72
N ASN A 94 -6.17 -10.25 24.73
CA ASN A 94 -4.87 -9.59 24.69
C ASN A 94 -3.99 -10.22 23.60
N ILE A 95 -3.53 -9.40 22.67
CA ILE A 95 -2.69 -9.79 21.52
C ILE A 95 -1.40 -10.47 21.97
N LEU A 96 -0.72 -9.93 22.98
CA LEU A 96 0.55 -10.46 23.49
C LEU A 96 0.34 -11.81 24.17
N HIS A 97 -0.73 -11.93 24.98
CA HIS A 97 -1.09 -13.20 25.60
C HIS A 97 -1.44 -14.27 24.55
N ARG A 98 -2.24 -13.93 23.54
CA ARG A 98 -2.58 -14.85 22.43
C ARG A 98 -1.36 -15.25 21.63
N SER A 99 -0.45 -14.31 21.35
CA SER A 99 0.82 -14.55 20.67
C SER A 99 1.66 -15.63 21.38
N LEU A 100 1.53 -15.77 22.70
CA LEU A 100 2.27 -16.74 23.52
C LEU A 100 1.50 -18.05 23.83
N THR A 101 0.19 -18.10 23.58
CA THR A 101 -0.65 -19.25 23.98
C THR A 101 -1.31 -19.97 22.81
N THR A 102 -1.59 -19.25 21.72
CA THR A 102 -2.31 -19.78 20.56
C THR A 102 -1.37 -20.26 19.45
N TYR A 103 -0.21 -19.63 19.32
CA TYR A 103 0.78 -19.94 18.29
C TYR A 103 1.82 -20.94 18.81
N SER A 104 2.47 -21.69 17.91
CA SER A 104 3.46 -22.71 18.28
C SER A 104 4.86 -22.16 18.53
N ASP A 105 5.13 -20.94 18.06
CA ASP A 105 6.45 -20.32 18.09
C ASP A 105 6.36 -18.83 18.44
N LEU A 106 7.52 -18.19 18.61
CA LEU A 106 7.62 -16.80 19.01
C LEU A 106 7.45 -15.80 17.86
N HIS A 107 7.07 -16.22 16.65
CA HIS A 107 7.04 -15.32 15.49
C HIS A 107 6.08 -14.15 15.69
N GLU A 108 4.83 -14.44 16.08
CA GLU A 108 3.81 -13.42 16.30
C GLU A 108 4.15 -12.51 17.49
N PHE A 109 4.67 -13.10 18.56
CA PHE A 109 5.10 -12.34 19.74
C PHE A 109 6.24 -11.39 19.38
N HIS A 110 7.26 -11.87 18.66
CA HIS A 110 8.36 -11.05 18.19
C HIS A 110 7.90 -9.93 17.26
N HIS A 111 7.02 -10.23 16.31
CA HIS A 111 6.46 -9.23 15.40
C HIS A 111 5.76 -8.09 16.17
N ASN A 112 4.90 -8.46 17.12
CA ASN A 112 4.16 -7.49 17.94
C ASN A 112 5.07 -6.71 18.88
N LEU A 113 6.04 -7.38 19.50
CA LEU A 113 7.02 -6.73 20.36
C LEU A 113 7.88 -5.73 19.56
N LYS A 114 8.30 -6.10 18.35
CA LYS A 114 9.05 -5.21 17.45
C LYS A 114 8.27 -3.93 17.13
N PHE A 115 6.97 -4.04 16.90
CA PHE A 115 6.11 -2.88 16.69
C PHE A 115 6.05 -1.99 17.93
N LEU A 116 5.82 -2.58 19.12
CA LEU A 116 5.80 -1.82 20.38
C LEU A 116 7.13 -1.12 20.65
N THR A 117 8.26 -1.80 20.44
CA THR A 117 9.60 -1.19 20.60
C THR A 117 9.88 -0.07 19.61
N LEU A 118 9.29 -0.12 18.41
CA LEU A 118 9.41 0.97 17.44
C LEU A 118 8.67 2.21 17.94
N LEU A 119 7.42 2.04 18.41
CA LEU A 119 6.66 3.16 18.99
C LEU A 119 7.36 3.71 20.23
N ASP A 120 7.87 2.84 21.09
CA ASP A 120 8.65 3.20 22.29
C ASP A 120 9.89 4.05 21.95
N ALA A 121 10.73 3.56 21.04
CA ALA A 121 11.98 4.23 20.67
C ALA A 121 11.77 5.57 19.96
N CYS A 122 10.69 5.68 19.18
CA CYS A 122 10.37 6.90 18.42
C CYS A 122 9.39 7.83 19.16
N SER A 123 8.93 7.49 20.36
CA SER A 123 8.08 8.40 21.13
C SER A 123 8.94 9.38 21.92
N SER A 124 8.71 10.66 21.70
CA SER A 124 9.32 11.73 22.48
C SER A 124 8.36 11.99 23.63
N ILE A 125 8.63 11.39 24.78
CA ILE A 125 7.93 11.68 26.03
C ILE A 125 9.00 12.06 27.03
N ASP A 126 8.85 13.23 27.62
CA ASP A 126 9.63 13.69 28.75
C ASP A 126 8.66 13.71 29.91
N ILE A 127 8.85 12.73 30.77
CA ILE A 127 8.00 12.49 31.92
C ILE A 127 8.09 13.70 32.89
N GLU A 128 9.15 14.52 32.79
CA GLU A 128 9.41 15.64 33.69
C GLU A 128 8.97 17.01 33.13
N SER A 129 8.83 17.17 31.80
CA SER A 129 8.47 18.46 31.20
C SER A 129 7.02 18.54 30.70
N ASN A 130 6.30 19.58 31.13
CA ASN A 130 4.93 19.91 30.68
C ASN A 130 4.84 20.37 29.21
N VAL A 131 5.89 20.19 28.41
CA VAL A 131 5.87 20.55 26.98
C VAL A 131 5.20 19.39 26.23
N SER A 132 4.23 19.68 25.37
CA SER A 132 3.49 18.68 24.61
C SER A 132 4.41 17.92 23.65
N GLN A 133 4.99 16.83 24.13
CA GLN A 133 5.82 15.97 23.31
C GLN A 133 4.97 14.92 22.57
N PHE A 134 5.51 14.37 21.49
CA PHE A 134 4.77 13.49 20.59
C PHE A 134 4.79 12.04 21.09
N ASP A 135 3.68 11.61 21.71
CA ASP A 135 3.42 10.22 22.12
C ASP A 135 2.82 9.43 20.94
N LEU A 136 3.59 8.49 20.38
CA LEU A 136 3.11 7.66 19.27
C LEU A 136 2.05 6.64 19.69
N PHE A 137 1.97 6.24 20.97
CA PHE A 137 0.92 5.34 21.45
C PHE A 137 -0.43 6.06 21.49
N GLU A 138 -0.44 7.31 21.94
CA GLU A 138 -1.63 8.17 21.87
C GLU A 138 -2.02 8.40 20.41
N TYR A 139 -1.07 8.82 19.58
CA TYR A 139 -1.34 9.09 18.17
C TYR A 139 -1.86 7.86 17.41
N TYR A 140 -1.22 6.70 17.60
CA TYR A 140 -1.64 5.44 16.98
C TYR A 140 -3.06 5.04 17.43
N SER A 141 -3.42 5.26 18.68
CA SER A 141 -4.77 4.97 19.20
C SER A 141 -5.86 5.87 18.60
N MET A 142 -5.51 7.11 18.25
CA MET A 142 -6.45 8.07 17.66
C MET A 142 -6.54 7.96 16.14
N LEU A 143 -5.47 7.50 15.47
CA LEU A 143 -5.37 7.42 14.03
C LEU A 143 -6.52 6.63 13.34
N PRO A 144 -7.03 5.50 13.89
CA PRO A 144 -8.19 4.81 13.33
C PRO A 144 -9.43 5.70 13.20
N GLN A 145 -9.70 6.54 14.20
CA GLN A 145 -10.86 7.44 14.21
C GLN A 145 -10.71 8.56 13.19
N TYR A 146 -9.50 9.13 13.10
CA TYR A 146 -9.16 10.12 12.07
C TYR A 146 -9.30 9.52 10.68
N MET A 147 -8.81 8.30 10.48
CA MET A 147 -8.90 7.59 9.21
C MET A 147 -10.36 7.28 8.85
N GLN A 148 -11.17 6.78 9.78
CA GLN A 148 -12.60 6.52 9.53
C GLN A 148 -13.32 7.80 9.10
N SER A 149 -13.12 8.88 9.85
CA SER A 149 -13.73 10.18 9.54
C SER A 149 -13.32 10.70 8.16
N TYR A 150 -12.04 10.57 7.82
CA TYR A 150 -11.51 10.95 6.51
C TYR A 150 -12.12 10.12 5.37
N LEU A 151 -12.24 8.80 5.56
CA LEU A 151 -12.84 7.91 4.57
C LEU A 151 -14.33 8.20 4.38
N ASP A 152 -15.07 8.42 5.47
CA ASP A 152 -16.50 8.76 5.44
C ASP A 152 -16.74 10.07 4.67
N ASP A 153 -15.94 11.10 4.94
CA ASP A 153 -16.04 12.41 4.26
C ASP A 153 -15.75 12.34 2.76
N ASN A 154 -14.91 11.40 2.33
CA ASN A 154 -14.60 11.14 0.94
C ASN A 154 -15.52 10.09 0.30
N GLY A 155 -16.53 9.60 1.04
CA GLY A 155 -17.49 8.61 0.56
C GLY A 155 -16.88 7.23 0.30
N ALA A 156 -15.73 6.93 0.91
CA ALA A 156 -15.20 5.57 0.91
C ALA A 156 -16.07 4.71 1.82
N GLN A 157 -16.78 3.74 1.23
CA GLN A 157 -17.57 2.74 1.97
C GLN A 157 -16.63 1.66 2.56
N LEU A 158 -15.71 2.08 3.43
CA LEU A 158 -14.72 1.23 4.09
C LEU A 158 -14.85 1.38 5.60
N THR A 159 -14.63 0.28 6.32
CA THR A 159 -14.59 0.27 7.79
C THR A 159 -13.16 0.14 8.27
N VAL A 160 -12.78 0.93 9.26
CA VAL A 160 -11.47 0.87 9.91
C VAL A 160 -11.54 -0.02 11.15
N GLN A 161 -10.67 -1.03 11.24
CA GLN A 161 -10.52 -1.87 12.43
C GLN A 161 -9.06 -1.98 12.83
N THR A 162 -8.78 -2.19 14.11
CA THR A 162 -7.43 -2.36 14.64
C THR A 162 -7.15 -3.83 14.95
N ASN A 163 -5.87 -4.18 15.03
CA ASN A 163 -5.38 -5.37 15.72
C ASN A 163 -5.86 -6.74 15.18
N LEU A 164 -6.24 -6.81 13.90
CA LEU A 164 -6.74 -8.05 13.29
C LEU A 164 -5.68 -9.14 13.24
N ASN A 165 -6.13 -10.39 13.42
CA ASN A 165 -5.30 -11.60 13.45
C ASN A 165 -4.18 -11.52 14.49
N ASP A 166 -4.44 -10.91 15.65
CA ASP A 166 -3.46 -10.76 16.74
C ASP A 166 -2.19 -10.03 16.29
N ARG A 167 -2.31 -9.09 15.35
CA ARG A 167 -1.20 -8.25 14.90
C ARG A 167 -1.57 -6.79 14.97
N PHE A 168 -0.71 -6.00 15.61
CA PHE A 168 -0.84 -4.56 15.60
C PHE A 168 -0.87 -4.02 14.16
N GLY A 169 -1.89 -3.23 13.87
CA GLY A 169 -2.14 -2.64 12.56
C GLY A 169 -3.53 -2.03 12.48
N ILE A 170 -3.67 -1.03 11.62
CA ILE A 170 -4.95 -0.41 11.31
C ILE A 170 -5.37 -0.95 9.94
N TYR A 171 -6.45 -1.71 9.89
CA TYR A 171 -6.90 -2.41 8.70
C TYR A 171 -8.12 -1.70 8.11
N LEU A 172 -8.14 -1.57 6.79
CA LEU A 172 -9.27 -1.06 6.03
C LEU A 172 -10.00 -2.26 5.42
N LEU A 173 -11.28 -2.42 5.74
CA LEU A 173 -12.12 -3.50 5.24
C LEU A 173 -13.22 -2.95 4.34
N ASP A 174 -13.58 -3.72 3.32
CA ASP A 174 -14.74 -3.44 2.49
C ASP A 174 -16.05 -3.92 3.14
N HIS A 175 -17.17 -3.69 2.44
CA HIS A 175 -18.50 -4.14 2.84
C HIS A 175 -18.64 -5.67 2.98
N SER A 176 -17.69 -6.44 2.44
CA SER A 176 -17.64 -7.90 2.55
C SER A 176 -16.69 -8.36 3.67
N GLU A 177 -16.23 -7.45 4.53
CA GLU A 177 -15.21 -7.67 5.56
C GLU A 177 -13.88 -8.20 5.01
N LYS A 178 -13.61 -8.00 3.72
CA LYS A 178 -12.33 -8.36 3.12
C LYS A 178 -11.34 -7.23 3.38
N LYS A 179 -10.12 -7.61 3.80
CA LYS A 179 -9.02 -6.67 4.03
C LYS A 179 -8.56 -6.08 2.69
N VAL A 180 -8.65 -4.77 2.56
CA VAL A 180 -8.29 -4.00 1.37
C VAL A 180 -6.94 -3.33 1.53
N ALA A 181 -6.65 -2.82 2.72
CA ALA A 181 -5.37 -2.20 3.03
C ALA A 181 -5.05 -2.28 4.53
N LYS A 182 -3.81 -1.95 4.87
CA LYS A 182 -3.30 -1.90 6.24
C LYS A 182 -2.38 -0.68 6.40
N LEU A 183 -2.53 0.03 7.50
CA LEU A 183 -1.62 1.08 7.94
C LEU A 183 -0.86 0.62 9.18
N THR A 184 0.46 0.83 9.16
CA THR A 184 1.36 0.53 10.28
C THR A 184 2.53 1.50 10.28
N PHE A 185 3.14 1.73 11.43
CA PHE A 185 4.42 2.42 11.48
C PHE A 185 5.59 1.48 11.15
N ALA A 186 6.58 2.02 10.47
CA ALA A 186 7.87 1.36 10.25
C ALA A 186 9.02 2.35 10.46
N ALA A 187 10.20 1.82 10.78
CA ALA A 187 11.42 2.62 10.74
C ALA A 187 11.67 3.09 9.30
N THR A 188 11.97 4.37 9.15
CA THR A 188 12.33 4.95 7.85
C THR A 188 13.81 4.74 7.55
N GLN A 189 14.19 4.86 6.27
CA GLN A 189 15.59 4.80 5.85
C GLN A 189 16.37 6.08 6.18
N ASP A 190 15.69 7.24 6.19
CA ASP A 190 16.31 8.52 6.55
C ASP A 190 16.06 8.84 8.04
N PRO A 191 17.06 8.66 8.93
CA PRO A 191 16.88 8.91 10.35
C PRO A 191 16.54 10.37 10.68
N ASN A 192 16.76 11.32 9.75
CA ASN A 192 16.42 12.73 9.94
C ASN A 192 15.01 13.08 9.44
N GLN A 193 14.32 12.14 8.77
CA GLN A 193 12.96 12.35 8.29
C GLN A 193 12.05 12.63 9.47
N ARG A 194 11.41 13.80 9.45
CA ARG A 194 10.47 14.23 10.49
C ARG A 194 9.08 13.72 10.20
N TYR A 195 8.44 13.17 11.22
CA TYR A 195 7.05 12.76 11.20
C TYR A 195 6.29 13.57 12.25
N TYR A 196 5.30 14.34 11.78
CA TYR A 196 4.52 15.28 12.58
C TYR A 196 3.17 14.67 13.01
N GLU A 197 2.60 15.21 14.09
CA GLU A 197 1.26 14.85 14.54
C GLU A 197 0.18 15.52 13.67
N TYR A 198 -0.29 14.82 12.64
CA TYR A 198 -1.40 15.30 11.79
C TYR A 198 -2.73 14.70 12.27
N LYS A 199 -3.69 15.58 12.56
CA LYS A 199 -5.05 15.21 12.98
C LYS A 199 -6.03 15.51 11.86
N TYR A 200 -6.93 14.57 11.56
CA TYR A 200 -8.00 14.84 10.62
C TYR A 200 -9.12 15.63 11.33
N SER A 201 -9.51 16.76 10.75
CA SER A 201 -10.62 17.58 11.24
C SER A 201 -11.85 17.37 10.37
N SER A 202 -12.91 16.78 10.92
CA SER A 202 -14.20 16.65 10.24
C SER A 202 -14.86 17.99 9.95
N GLU A 203 -14.49 19.06 10.65
CA GLU A 203 -15.04 20.40 10.43
C GLU A 203 -14.47 21.04 9.15
N THR A 204 -13.15 20.95 8.96
CA THR A 204 -12.48 21.54 7.78
C THR A 204 -12.35 20.54 6.64
N LYS A 205 -12.56 19.25 6.90
CA LYS A 205 -12.34 18.12 5.97
C LYS A 205 -10.89 18.03 5.49
N GLU A 206 -9.96 18.39 6.37
CA GLU A 206 -8.53 18.44 6.06
C GLU A 206 -7.70 17.83 7.18
N TRP A 207 -6.52 17.33 6.82
CA TRP A 207 -5.49 16.93 7.78
C TRP A 207 -4.74 18.18 8.24
N ILE A 208 -4.77 18.45 9.54
CA ILE A 208 -4.18 19.66 10.14
C ILE A 208 -3.05 19.26 11.08
N ASN A 209 -1.91 19.95 10.93
CA ASN A 209 -0.86 19.95 11.93
C ASN A 209 -1.21 20.97 13.03
N GLN A 210 -1.65 20.50 14.20
CA GLN A 210 -1.99 21.39 15.31
C GLN A 210 -0.75 21.90 16.07
N SER A 211 0.34 21.15 16.04
CA SER A 211 1.56 21.47 16.78
C SER A 211 2.78 21.16 15.93
N ALA A 212 3.32 22.20 15.28
CA ALA A 212 4.55 22.09 14.49
C ALA A 212 5.77 21.67 15.33
N GLU A 213 5.68 21.76 16.65
CA GLU A 213 6.71 21.32 17.61
C GLU A 213 6.56 19.84 17.98
N SER A 214 5.37 19.24 17.77
CA SER A 214 5.09 17.83 18.07
C SER A 214 5.44 16.96 16.87
N TYR A 215 6.71 16.55 16.82
CA TYR A 215 7.23 15.63 15.80
C TYR A 215 8.21 14.62 16.41
N THR A 216 8.46 13.57 15.65
CA THR A 216 9.53 12.61 15.90
C THR A 216 10.33 12.35 14.62
N THR A 217 11.40 11.58 14.73
CA THR A 217 12.30 11.26 13.61
C THR A 217 12.57 9.76 13.53
N GLY A 218 12.92 9.27 12.35
CA GLY A 218 13.28 7.87 12.16
C GLY A 218 12.08 6.92 12.01
N ILE A 219 10.87 7.45 11.87
CA ILE A 219 9.64 6.66 11.67
C ILE A 219 8.83 7.21 10.50
N THR A 220 8.05 6.34 9.86
CA THR A 220 7.09 6.72 8.83
C THR A 220 5.84 5.86 8.95
N LEU A 221 4.71 6.41 8.50
CA LEU A 221 3.48 5.63 8.35
C LEU A 221 3.58 4.87 7.03
N VAL A 222 3.30 3.57 7.05
CA VAL A 222 3.35 2.70 5.89
C VAL A 222 1.94 2.26 5.54
N PHE A 223 1.56 2.43 4.29
CA PHE A 223 0.30 1.99 3.71
C PHE A 223 0.55 0.76 2.84
N GLU A 224 -0.04 -0.36 3.23
CA GLU A 224 0.08 -1.64 2.55
C GLU A 224 -1.26 -1.98 1.88
N LEU A 225 -1.27 -2.11 0.56
CA LEU A 225 -2.41 -2.61 -0.20
C LEU A 225 -2.49 -4.13 -0.06
N LEU A 226 -3.65 -4.60 0.38
CA LEU A 226 -3.96 -6.00 0.56
C LEU A 226 -4.90 -6.46 -0.56
N GLY A 227 -4.57 -7.55 -1.24
CA GLY A 227 -5.39 -8.08 -2.31
C GLY A 227 -4.66 -9.12 -3.14
N ASP A 228 -5.44 -10.07 -3.66
CA ASP A 228 -5.04 -11.01 -4.69
C ASP A 228 -6.06 -10.84 -5.84
N PRO A 229 -5.62 -10.47 -7.05
CA PRO A 229 -4.23 -10.32 -7.54
C PRO A 229 -3.47 -9.10 -6.96
N PRO A 230 -2.15 -9.00 -7.19
CA PRO A 230 -1.39 -7.78 -6.95
C PRO A 230 -2.01 -6.57 -7.66
N THR A 231 -1.94 -5.41 -7.01
CA THR A 231 -2.45 -4.15 -7.56
C THR A 231 -1.37 -3.47 -8.38
N TYR A 232 -1.72 -3.05 -9.61
CA TYR A 232 -0.82 -2.30 -10.48
C TYR A 232 -1.25 -0.84 -10.53
N LEU A 233 -0.32 0.06 -10.26
CA LEU A 233 -0.56 1.50 -10.20
C LEU A 233 0.32 2.27 -11.20
N PRO A 234 -0.18 3.36 -11.82
CA PRO A 234 0.63 4.23 -12.65
C PRO A 234 1.73 4.88 -11.81
N LYS A 235 2.95 4.97 -12.34
CA LYS A 235 4.11 5.55 -11.63
C LYS A 235 3.83 6.94 -11.05
N ASP A 236 3.13 7.79 -11.79
CA ASP A 236 2.82 9.17 -11.39
C ASP A 236 1.80 9.28 -10.24
N SER A 237 1.11 8.18 -9.91
CA SER A 237 0.19 8.12 -8.76
C SER A 237 0.89 7.72 -7.46
N LEU A 238 2.18 7.38 -7.52
CA LEU A 238 2.94 6.93 -6.37
C LEU A 238 3.67 8.12 -5.72
N PRO A 239 3.77 8.16 -4.38
CA PRO A 239 4.67 9.10 -3.71
C PRO A 239 6.10 8.96 -4.25
N PRO A 240 6.83 10.08 -4.45
CA PRO A 240 8.18 10.05 -5.00
C PRO A 240 9.18 9.30 -4.11
N GLU A 241 8.87 9.16 -2.82
CA GLU A 241 9.66 8.44 -1.81
C GLU A 241 9.33 6.95 -1.74
N HIS A 242 8.67 6.39 -2.75
CA HIS A 242 8.52 4.94 -2.82
C HIS A 242 9.91 4.32 -2.67
N PRO A 243 10.12 3.42 -1.70
CA PRO A 243 11.42 2.82 -1.50
C PRO A 243 11.75 2.00 -2.75
N ASP A 244 12.56 2.59 -3.64
CA ASP A 244 13.30 1.84 -4.63
C ASP A 244 14.20 0.87 -3.85
N GLU A 245 14.02 -0.43 -4.10
CA GLU A 245 15.01 -1.50 -3.88
C GLU A 245 15.31 -2.00 -2.44
N GLY A 246 14.62 -1.52 -1.39
CA GLY A 246 14.94 -1.91 0.00
C GLY A 246 14.30 -3.19 0.56
N PHE A 247 13.13 -3.61 0.09
CA PHE A 247 12.38 -4.71 0.72
C PHE A 247 12.55 -6.04 -0.01
N THR A 248 13.55 -6.80 0.43
CA THR A 248 13.89 -8.18 0.01
C THR A 248 14.29 -8.33 -1.45
N SER A 249 15.45 -8.94 -1.68
CA SER A 249 16.02 -9.27 -2.99
C SER A 249 15.11 -10.10 -3.92
N ALA A 250 13.98 -10.61 -3.42
CA ALA A 250 12.94 -11.24 -4.24
C ALA A 250 12.05 -10.24 -5.00
N SER A 251 11.77 -9.06 -4.42
CA SER A 251 10.84 -8.07 -5.01
C SER A 251 11.44 -7.26 -6.16
N ALA A 252 12.76 -7.11 -6.22
CA ALA A 252 13.43 -6.38 -7.30
C ALA A 252 13.17 -7.01 -8.68
N SER A 253 13.05 -8.34 -8.75
CA SER A 253 12.68 -9.03 -9.99
C SER A 253 11.20 -8.89 -10.34
N GLU A 254 10.32 -8.67 -9.36
CA GLU A 254 8.88 -8.52 -9.58
C GLU A 254 8.52 -7.10 -10.02
N LEU A 255 9.20 -6.08 -9.46
CA LEU A 255 9.04 -4.67 -9.87
C LEU A 255 9.39 -4.42 -11.35
N GLN A 256 10.21 -5.28 -11.96
CA GLN A 256 10.55 -5.15 -13.38
C GLN A 256 9.46 -5.63 -14.34
N ARG A 257 8.45 -6.38 -13.87
CA ARG A 257 7.36 -6.83 -14.75
C ARG A 257 6.32 -5.73 -14.93
N ARG A 258 6.62 -4.83 -15.87
CA ARG A 258 5.66 -3.87 -16.42
C ARG A 258 4.39 -4.61 -16.81
N PHE A 259 3.24 -4.09 -16.38
CA PHE A 259 1.97 -4.62 -16.84
C PHE A 259 1.72 -4.19 -18.29
N ALA A 260 1.37 -5.16 -19.13
CA ALA A 260 0.94 -4.90 -20.49
C ALA A 260 -0.30 -5.74 -20.77
N PHE A 261 -1.37 -5.09 -21.24
CA PHE A 261 -2.54 -5.80 -21.73
C PHE A 261 -2.14 -6.64 -22.94
N LYS A 262 -2.53 -7.92 -22.90
CA LYS A 262 -2.40 -8.84 -24.03
C LYS A 262 -3.81 -9.24 -24.44
N CYS A 263 -4.10 -9.15 -25.73
CA CYS A 263 -5.35 -9.64 -26.29
C CYS A 263 -5.06 -10.93 -27.06
N GLN A 264 -5.71 -12.02 -26.65
CA GLN A 264 -5.74 -13.28 -27.40
C GLN A 264 -7.11 -13.52 -28.05
N ASN A 265 -8.09 -12.66 -27.75
CA ASN A 265 -9.44 -12.78 -28.30
C ASN A 265 -9.49 -12.22 -29.73
N PRO A 266 -9.80 -13.04 -30.75
CA PRO A 266 -9.81 -12.60 -32.16
C PRO A 266 -10.94 -11.61 -32.47
N ARG A 267 -11.97 -11.51 -31.62
CA ARG A 267 -13.07 -10.56 -31.79
C ARG A 267 -12.73 -9.15 -31.31
N VAL A 268 -11.62 -8.95 -30.62
CA VAL A 268 -11.29 -7.67 -30.00
C VAL A 268 -9.99 -7.11 -30.56
N THR A 269 -10.10 -5.93 -31.17
CA THR A 269 -8.93 -5.11 -31.51
C THR A 269 -8.62 -4.24 -30.30
N LEU A 270 -7.60 -4.63 -29.53
CA LEU A 270 -7.15 -3.89 -28.35
C LEU A 270 -6.31 -2.69 -28.77
N VAL A 271 -6.75 -1.49 -28.38
CA VAL A 271 -5.98 -0.25 -28.49
C VAL A 271 -5.49 0.14 -27.10
N ASN A 272 -4.20 -0.09 -26.85
CA ASN A 272 -3.54 0.30 -25.60
C ASN A 272 -3.09 1.76 -25.69
N ASP A 273 -3.79 2.65 -24.97
CA ASP A 273 -3.54 4.09 -24.94
C ASP A 273 -2.91 4.52 -23.60
N PHE A 274 -2.19 3.62 -22.93
CA PHE A 274 -1.49 3.96 -21.70
C PHE A 274 -0.37 4.97 -21.98
N THR A 275 -0.41 6.09 -21.26
CA THR A 275 0.63 7.13 -21.36
C THR A 275 1.74 6.96 -20.33
N VAL A 276 1.53 6.09 -19.34
CA VAL A 276 2.41 5.88 -18.20
C VAL A 276 2.59 4.39 -17.94
N ASP A 277 3.81 3.98 -17.62
CA ASP A 277 4.10 2.63 -17.17
C ASP A 277 3.36 2.31 -15.85
N VAL A 278 2.85 1.08 -15.75
CA VAL A 278 2.13 0.59 -14.57
C VAL A 278 2.96 -0.49 -13.89
N TYR A 279 3.17 -0.35 -12.59
CA TYR A 279 4.03 -1.20 -11.78
C TYR A 279 3.24 -1.89 -10.66
N PRO A 280 3.60 -3.13 -10.28
CA PRO A 280 3.00 -3.77 -9.12
C PRO A 280 3.46 -2.99 -7.89
N ALA A 281 2.50 -2.51 -7.10
CA ALA A 281 2.80 -1.73 -5.91
C ALA A 281 1.89 -2.17 -4.76
N SER A 282 2.52 -2.62 -3.68
CA SER A 282 1.83 -3.13 -2.49
C SER A 282 2.06 -2.27 -1.26
N THR A 283 3.10 -1.44 -1.22
CA THR A 283 3.52 -0.79 0.02
C THR A 283 4.07 0.61 -0.24
N PHE A 284 3.55 1.60 0.46
CA PHE A 284 3.87 3.02 0.27
C PHE A 284 4.25 3.66 1.61
N GLN A 285 5.18 4.61 1.57
CA GLN A 285 5.41 5.50 2.70
C GLN A 285 4.46 6.68 2.62
N LEU A 286 3.70 6.86 3.69
CA LEU A 286 2.84 8.01 3.91
C LEU A 286 3.55 8.99 4.82
N LEU A 287 4.00 10.08 4.23
CA LEU A 287 4.39 11.27 4.96
C LEU A 287 3.17 12.14 5.27
N ASN A 288 3.39 13.08 6.19
CA ASN A 288 2.38 14.08 6.53
C ASN A 288 1.81 14.84 5.32
N ASP A 289 2.66 15.14 4.33
CA ASP A 289 2.27 15.91 3.15
C ASP A 289 1.47 15.09 2.11
N ASN A 290 1.50 13.76 2.22
CA ASN A 290 0.88 12.87 1.23
C ASN A 290 -0.20 11.95 1.83
N ILE A 291 -0.54 12.11 3.11
CA ILE A 291 -1.60 11.31 3.78
C ILE A 291 -2.96 11.45 3.07
N CYS A 292 -3.20 12.58 2.41
CA CYS A 292 -4.40 12.81 1.58
C CYS A 292 -4.45 11.96 0.30
N LEU A 293 -3.34 11.33 -0.11
CA LEU A 293 -3.31 10.41 -1.25
C LEU A 293 -3.88 9.03 -0.92
N CYS A 294 -4.10 8.70 0.37
CA CYS A 294 -4.65 7.40 0.77
C CYS A 294 -5.94 7.06 0.04
N PHE A 295 -6.87 8.02 -0.04
CA PHE A 295 -8.13 7.82 -0.74
C PHE A 295 -7.94 7.60 -2.23
N ASP A 296 -7.06 8.36 -2.88
CA ASP A 296 -6.77 8.21 -4.31
C ASP A 296 -6.15 6.84 -4.60
N ILE A 297 -5.22 6.37 -3.76
CA ILE A 297 -4.60 5.04 -3.87
C ILE A 297 -5.67 3.94 -3.71
N LEU A 298 -6.56 4.05 -2.73
CA LEU A 298 -7.67 3.09 -2.53
C LEU A 298 -8.65 3.08 -3.69
N ARG A 299 -9.00 4.26 -4.21
CA ARG A 299 -9.87 4.37 -5.40
C ARG A 299 -9.21 3.74 -6.61
N ARG A 300 -7.90 3.94 -6.80
CA ARG A 300 -7.11 3.32 -7.87
C ARG A 300 -7.04 1.80 -7.72
N GLN A 301 -6.83 1.29 -6.51
CA GLN A 301 -6.91 -0.14 -6.23
C GLN A 301 -8.28 -0.69 -6.63
N LYS A 302 -9.37 -0.02 -6.24
CA LYS A 302 -10.72 -0.45 -6.62
C LYS A 302 -10.92 -0.44 -8.13
N TRP A 303 -10.48 0.61 -8.83
CA TRP A 303 -10.49 0.68 -10.30
C TRP A 303 -9.72 -0.48 -10.96
N TRP A 304 -8.54 -0.80 -10.42
CA TRP A 304 -7.75 -1.94 -10.90
C TRP A 304 -8.51 -3.26 -10.75
N HIS A 305 -9.01 -3.56 -9.56
CA HIS A 305 -9.67 -4.82 -9.25
C HIS A 305 -11.06 -4.98 -9.88
N THR A 306 -11.79 -3.89 -10.06
CA THR A 306 -13.14 -3.90 -10.63
C THR A 306 -13.12 -3.81 -12.16
N VAL A 307 -12.15 -3.11 -12.76
CA VAL A 307 -12.16 -2.80 -14.21
C VAL A 307 -10.96 -3.40 -14.93
N LEU A 308 -9.76 -2.88 -14.65
CA LEU A 308 -8.58 -3.18 -15.48
C LEU A 308 -8.17 -4.67 -15.40
N TYR A 309 -8.16 -5.25 -14.20
CA TYR A 309 -7.81 -6.66 -14.03
C TYR A 309 -8.86 -7.60 -14.65
N PRO A 310 -10.17 -7.47 -14.39
CA PRO A 310 -11.18 -8.27 -15.07
C PRO A 310 -11.13 -8.17 -16.59
N ILE A 311 -10.92 -6.96 -17.14
CA ILE A 311 -10.72 -6.78 -18.60
C ILE A 311 -9.51 -7.59 -19.07
N SER A 312 -8.38 -7.50 -18.36
CA SER A 312 -7.18 -8.27 -18.74
C SER A 312 -7.42 -9.77 -18.75
N GLN A 313 -8.22 -10.28 -17.80
CA GLN A 313 -8.58 -11.70 -17.73
C GLN A 313 -9.51 -12.11 -18.88
N LEU A 314 -10.49 -11.28 -19.21
CA LEU A 314 -11.42 -11.51 -20.33
C LEU A 314 -10.69 -11.52 -21.69
N LEU A 315 -9.67 -10.67 -21.86
CA LEU A 315 -8.88 -10.62 -23.10
C LEU A 315 -7.92 -11.81 -23.26
N LEU A 316 -7.54 -12.46 -22.16
CA LEU A 316 -6.68 -13.65 -22.16
C LEU A 316 -7.48 -14.96 -22.26
N HIS A 317 -8.72 -15.00 -21.75
CA HIS A 317 -9.56 -16.19 -21.79
C HIS A 317 -10.22 -16.35 -23.16
N GLN A 318 -9.46 -16.83 -24.16
CA GLN A 318 -9.94 -17.65 -25.27
C GLN A 318 -8.74 -18.18 -26.07
N GLY A 319 -8.56 -19.51 -26.10
CA GLY A 319 -7.64 -20.18 -27.03
C GLY A 319 -6.64 -21.12 -26.38
N GLN A 320 -7.08 -22.30 -25.94
CA GLN A 320 -6.28 -23.50 -26.23
C GLN A 320 -6.10 -23.52 -27.75
N ASP A 321 -4.84 -23.50 -28.20
CA ASP A 321 -4.40 -23.61 -29.59
C ASP A 321 -4.80 -22.48 -30.55
N SER A 322 -4.01 -21.40 -30.65
CA SER A 322 -3.76 -20.70 -31.93
C SER A 322 -2.61 -19.68 -31.85
N ALA A 323 -1.93 -19.54 -32.99
CA ALA A 323 -0.60 -18.96 -33.15
C ALA A 323 -0.54 -17.41 -33.09
N VAL A 324 0.65 -16.95 -32.70
CA VAL A 324 1.12 -15.57 -32.51
C VAL A 324 0.91 -14.71 -33.76
N GLY A 325 0.25 -13.56 -33.60
CA GLY A 325 0.19 -12.48 -34.59
C GLY A 325 0.34 -11.12 -33.91
N ASP A 326 1.26 -10.30 -34.41
CA ASP A 326 1.58 -8.96 -33.88
C ASP A 326 0.47 -7.95 -34.21
N ALA A 327 0.21 -7.06 -33.24
CA ALA A 327 -0.85 -6.05 -33.31
C ALA A 327 -0.44 -4.84 -34.19
N PRO A 328 -1.33 -4.38 -35.10
CA PRO A 328 -1.09 -3.18 -35.91
C PRO A 328 -1.41 -1.87 -35.17
N ALA A 329 -0.75 -0.79 -35.60
CA ALA A 329 -0.80 0.55 -35.03
C ALA A 329 -2.10 1.33 -35.41
N PRO A 330 -2.56 2.27 -34.56
CA PRO A 330 -3.93 2.80 -34.59
C PRO A 330 -4.14 3.97 -35.57
N ALA A 331 -5.35 4.06 -36.15
CA ALA A 331 -5.77 5.12 -37.07
C ALA A 331 -6.98 5.97 -36.58
N ALA A 332 -7.55 5.69 -35.40
CA ALA A 332 -8.72 6.42 -34.89
C ALA A 332 -8.39 7.21 -33.62
N GLN A 333 -8.74 8.51 -33.62
CA GLN A 333 -8.56 9.39 -32.46
C GLN A 333 -9.72 9.22 -31.48
N PRO A 334 -9.45 8.94 -30.19
CA PRO A 334 -10.49 8.81 -29.18
C PRO A 334 -11.12 10.18 -28.83
N PRO A 335 -12.32 10.20 -28.23
CA PRO A 335 -12.96 11.44 -27.78
C PRO A 335 -12.10 12.17 -26.74
N LEU A 336 -11.75 13.42 -27.05
CA LEU A 336 -10.89 14.31 -26.26
C LEU A 336 -11.46 14.56 -24.86
N HIS A 337 -11.04 13.79 -23.85
CA HIS A 337 -11.28 14.12 -22.45
C HIS A 337 -10.14 14.97 -21.89
N ARG A 338 -10.48 16.20 -21.47
CA ARG A 338 -9.54 17.19 -20.93
C ARG A 338 -9.09 16.77 -19.54
N ARG A 339 -7.83 16.31 -19.42
CA ARG A 339 -7.13 16.06 -18.14
C ARG A 339 -7.24 17.30 -17.25
N ARG A 340 -7.80 17.18 -16.05
CA ARG A 340 -7.65 18.20 -15.00
C ARG A 340 -6.34 17.87 -14.27
N SER A 341 -5.29 18.65 -14.51
CA SER A 341 -4.06 18.54 -13.73
C SER A 341 -4.36 18.87 -12.27
N SER A 342 -4.43 17.86 -11.41
CA SER A 342 -4.36 18.07 -9.97
C SER A 342 -2.90 18.30 -9.59
N ASN A 343 -2.39 19.48 -9.93
CA ASN A 343 -1.20 20.07 -9.32
C ASN A 343 -1.47 21.57 -9.17
N LYS A 344 -2.50 21.91 -8.40
CA LYS A 344 -2.66 23.26 -7.84
C LYS A 344 -1.77 23.33 -6.60
N GLY A 345 -0.49 23.66 -6.80
CA GLY A 345 0.45 23.78 -5.69
C GLY A 345 1.89 23.98 -6.13
N CYS A 346 2.22 25.21 -6.55
CA CYS A 346 3.54 25.81 -6.37
C CYS A 346 4.78 25.09 -6.95
N ARG A 347 4.95 25.07 -8.29
CA ARG A 347 6.29 25.26 -8.89
C ARG A 347 6.19 26.16 -10.13
N ARG A 348 6.92 27.27 -10.08
CA ARG A 348 7.06 28.28 -11.14
C ARG A 348 7.45 27.60 -12.45
N ALA A 349 6.72 27.89 -13.53
CA ALA A 349 7.13 27.50 -14.87
C ALA A 349 8.44 28.21 -15.23
N SER A 350 9.52 27.43 -15.32
CA SER A 350 10.75 27.88 -15.95
C SER A 350 10.49 28.03 -17.44
N ALA A 351 10.34 29.29 -17.86
CA ALA A 351 10.37 29.67 -19.27
C ALA A 351 11.77 29.41 -19.82
N ALA A 352 11.91 28.42 -20.71
CA ALA A 352 13.07 28.28 -21.57
C ALA A 352 12.64 27.58 -22.87
N GLU A 353 12.35 28.45 -23.85
CA GLU A 353 12.72 28.34 -25.26
C GLU A 353 12.27 27.11 -26.06
N SER A 354 11.20 27.37 -26.81
CA SER A 354 10.81 26.71 -28.05
C SER A 354 11.99 26.60 -29.03
N ALA A 355 12.62 25.42 -29.09
CA ALA A 355 13.47 25.05 -30.22
C ALA A 355 12.56 24.72 -31.41
N THR A 356 12.56 25.62 -32.39
CA THR A 356 11.96 25.46 -33.70
C THR A 356 12.49 24.20 -34.38
N LEU A 357 11.67 23.16 -34.45
CA LEU A 357 11.96 21.95 -35.22
C LEU A 357 11.97 22.34 -36.70
N GLY A 358 13.16 22.26 -37.31
CA GLY A 358 13.40 22.61 -38.70
C GLY A 358 12.59 21.72 -39.66
N ASP A 359 11.77 22.38 -40.45
CA ASP A 359 11.20 21.88 -41.70
C ASP A 359 12.35 21.62 -42.70
N GLU A 360 12.85 20.39 -42.76
CA GLU A 360 13.63 19.94 -43.90
C GLU A 360 12.99 18.71 -44.53
N ASN A 361 12.67 18.85 -45.82
CA ASN A 361 12.40 17.78 -46.78
C ASN A 361 11.05 17.05 -46.71
N MET A 362 9.96 17.80 -46.58
CA MET A 362 8.68 17.33 -47.13
C MET A 362 8.81 17.23 -48.66
N HIS A 363 9.11 16.03 -49.14
CA HIS A 363 9.00 15.65 -50.54
C HIS A 363 7.57 15.97 -51.02
N GLN A 364 7.44 17.03 -51.81
CA GLN A 364 6.21 17.35 -52.52
C GLN A 364 5.97 16.24 -53.55
N LEU A 365 5.18 15.23 -53.16
CA LEU A 365 4.62 14.27 -54.10
C LEU A 365 3.77 15.05 -55.09
N THR A 366 4.18 15.05 -56.35
CA THR A 366 3.44 15.73 -57.40
C THR A 366 2.16 14.94 -57.66
N LEU A 367 1.04 15.62 -57.91
CA LEU A 367 -0.29 15.00 -58.05
C LEU A 367 -0.32 13.85 -59.08
N THR A 368 0.55 13.92 -60.08
CA THR A 368 0.81 12.86 -61.07
C THR A 368 1.42 11.57 -60.49
N GLU A 369 2.26 11.63 -59.46
CA GLU A 369 2.81 10.43 -58.79
C GLU A 369 1.75 9.70 -57.96
N ILE A 370 0.79 10.44 -57.39
CA ILE A 370 -0.34 9.85 -56.66
C ILE A 370 -1.27 9.12 -57.63
N MET A 371 -1.54 9.71 -58.81
CA MET A 371 -2.41 9.09 -59.81
C MET A 371 -1.80 7.84 -60.48
N ASN A 372 -0.47 7.72 -60.50
CA ASN A 372 0.22 6.60 -61.14
C ASN A 372 0.56 5.45 -60.18
N LYS A 373 0.29 5.59 -58.87
CA LYS A 373 0.40 4.46 -57.96
C LYS A 373 -0.73 3.48 -58.25
N SER A 374 -0.35 2.33 -58.80
CA SER A 374 -1.23 1.21 -59.10
C SER A 374 -2.09 0.88 -57.88
N VAL A 375 -3.40 1.03 -58.07
CA VAL A 375 -4.46 0.64 -57.14
C VAL A 375 -4.13 -0.76 -56.62
N ILE A 376 -3.77 -0.86 -55.34
CA ILE A 376 -3.69 -2.14 -54.65
C ILE A 376 -5.12 -2.69 -54.65
N PRO A 377 -5.35 -3.91 -55.17
CA PRO A 377 -6.70 -4.46 -55.23
C PRO A 377 -7.28 -4.56 -53.82
N GLU A 378 -8.33 -3.78 -53.59
CA GLU A 378 -9.17 -3.75 -52.40
C GLU A 378 -10.09 -4.98 -52.38
N ASP A 379 -9.52 -6.18 -52.26
CA ASP A 379 -10.28 -7.42 -52.03
C ASP A 379 -9.96 -7.94 -50.62
N ASP A 380 -10.68 -7.39 -49.63
CA ASP A 380 -11.29 -8.11 -48.50
C ASP A 380 -11.82 -7.07 -47.49
N ALA A 381 -12.77 -6.24 -47.94
CA ALA A 381 -13.69 -5.50 -47.07
C ALA A 381 -14.73 -6.43 -46.46
N MET A 382 -14.30 -7.60 -45.95
CA MET A 382 -15.11 -8.30 -44.97
C MET A 382 -15.14 -7.40 -43.75
N MET A 383 -16.26 -6.69 -43.58
CA MET A 383 -16.62 -5.93 -42.38
C MET A 383 -16.03 -6.65 -41.18
N ASP A 384 -14.92 -6.13 -40.67
CA ASP A 384 -14.24 -6.71 -39.55
C ASP A 384 -15.17 -6.38 -38.38
N ASP A 385 -16.10 -7.28 -38.06
CA ASP A 385 -17.02 -7.22 -36.91
C ASP A 385 -16.22 -7.27 -35.58
N ARG A 386 -14.93 -6.91 -35.61
CA ARG A 386 -14.05 -6.78 -34.48
C ARG A 386 -14.43 -5.55 -33.70
N ILE A 387 -14.57 -5.76 -32.41
CA ILE A 387 -14.89 -4.72 -31.45
C ILE A 387 -13.59 -4.03 -31.08
N GLU A 388 -13.53 -2.72 -31.27
CA GLU A 388 -12.39 -1.92 -30.79
C GLU A 388 -12.53 -1.65 -29.29
N LEU A 389 -11.55 -2.08 -28.50
CA LEU A 389 -11.48 -1.81 -27.07
C LEU A 389 -10.29 -0.88 -26.79
N TYR A 390 -10.59 0.35 -26.41
CA TYR A 390 -9.59 1.33 -26.00
C TYR A 390 -9.40 1.24 -24.49
N VAL A 391 -8.17 0.96 -24.05
CA VAL A 391 -7.84 0.86 -22.62
C VAL A 391 -6.75 1.86 -22.29
N ASN A 392 -7.02 2.72 -21.31
CA ASN A 392 -6.11 3.70 -20.74
C ASN A 392 -6.07 3.53 -19.21
N GLU A 393 -5.09 4.14 -18.54
CA GLU A 393 -5.00 4.14 -17.08
C GLU A 393 -6.22 4.76 -16.36
N ASN A 394 -6.96 5.64 -17.03
CA ASN A 394 -8.06 6.43 -16.45
C ASN A 394 -9.42 6.15 -17.09
N TYR A 395 -9.50 5.45 -18.22
CA TYR A 395 -10.75 5.20 -18.92
C TYR A 395 -10.66 3.95 -19.78
N VAL A 396 -11.82 3.37 -20.05
CA VAL A 396 -11.99 2.28 -21.02
C VAL A 396 -13.19 2.58 -21.89
N TYR A 397 -13.04 2.41 -23.21
CA TYR A 397 -14.12 2.55 -24.18
C TYR A 397 -14.26 1.32 -25.05
N LEU A 398 -15.51 0.98 -25.35
CA LEU A 398 -15.89 -0.02 -26.32
C LEU A 398 -16.51 0.68 -27.54
N GLY A 399 -15.74 0.74 -28.63
CA GLY A 399 -16.09 1.53 -29.80
C GLY A 399 -16.36 3.00 -29.44
N THR A 400 -17.49 3.53 -29.90
CA THR A 400 -17.87 4.95 -29.72
C THR A 400 -19.00 5.19 -28.71
N GLN A 401 -19.64 4.14 -28.20
CA GLN A 401 -20.92 4.27 -27.49
C GLN A 401 -20.84 3.98 -26.00
N GLU A 402 -20.05 2.99 -25.59
CA GLU A 402 -19.97 2.57 -24.19
C GLU A 402 -18.58 2.81 -23.63
N GLY A 403 -18.53 3.27 -22.38
CA GLY A 403 -17.28 3.49 -21.69
C GLY A 403 -17.50 3.83 -20.22
N CYS A 404 -16.42 3.67 -19.47
CA CYS A 404 -16.32 4.09 -18.08
C CYS A 404 -14.99 4.78 -17.82
N SER A 405 -15.00 5.72 -16.88
CA SER A 405 -13.86 6.54 -16.50
C SER A 405 -13.65 6.51 -15.00
N PHE A 406 -12.38 6.54 -14.60
CA PHE A 406 -11.96 6.57 -13.22
C PHE A 406 -12.52 7.77 -12.45
N TYR A 407 -12.58 8.95 -13.09
CA TYR A 407 -12.90 10.21 -12.41
C TYR A 407 -14.40 10.51 -12.34
N ASN A 408 -15.14 10.26 -13.43
CA ASN A 408 -16.50 10.79 -13.58
C ASN A 408 -17.58 9.76 -13.26
N ASP A 409 -17.24 8.47 -13.28
CA ASP A 409 -18.22 7.41 -13.15
C ASP A 409 -18.19 6.78 -11.76
N PRO A 410 -19.36 6.41 -11.22
CA PRO A 410 -19.46 5.70 -9.96
C PRO A 410 -19.12 4.22 -10.15
N ILE A 411 -18.90 3.52 -9.04
CA ILE A 411 -18.46 2.11 -9.02
C ILE A 411 -19.48 1.20 -9.72
N GLU A 412 -20.78 1.45 -9.57
CA GLU A 412 -21.82 0.62 -10.18
C GLU A 412 -21.73 0.64 -11.71
N ARG A 413 -21.29 1.77 -12.30
CA ARG A 413 -21.07 1.88 -13.74
C ARG A 413 -19.82 1.12 -14.19
N TRP A 414 -18.81 1.02 -13.33
CA TRP A 414 -17.61 0.23 -13.61
C TRP A 414 -17.96 -1.26 -13.70
N GLU A 415 -18.73 -1.76 -12.74
CA GLU A 415 -19.20 -3.15 -12.70
C GLU A 415 -20.11 -3.46 -13.89
N ALA A 416 -21.08 -2.57 -14.18
CA ALA A 416 -21.97 -2.71 -15.33
C ALA A 416 -21.22 -2.74 -16.67
N PHE A 417 -20.17 -1.94 -16.83
CA PHE A 417 -19.34 -1.94 -18.03
C PHE A 417 -18.61 -3.28 -18.22
N VAL A 418 -17.99 -3.80 -17.15
CA VAL A 418 -17.28 -5.10 -17.24
C VAL A 418 -18.25 -6.24 -17.51
N GLU A 419 -19.46 -6.19 -16.96
CA GLU A 419 -20.49 -7.18 -17.26
C GLU A 419 -21.00 -7.10 -18.70
N SER A 420 -21.23 -5.88 -19.23
CA SER A 420 -21.55 -5.66 -20.66
C SER A 420 -20.47 -6.25 -21.57
N LEU A 421 -19.20 -5.93 -21.28
CA LEU A 421 -18.06 -6.48 -22.02
C LEU A 421 -18.02 -8.01 -21.97
N ARG A 422 -18.23 -8.60 -20.78
CA ARG A 422 -18.27 -10.07 -20.62
C ARG A 422 -19.37 -10.70 -21.47
N GLN A 423 -20.56 -10.11 -21.50
CA GLN A 423 -21.69 -10.61 -22.30
C GLN A 423 -21.43 -10.51 -23.81
N MET A 424 -20.65 -9.54 -24.28
CA MET A 424 -20.27 -9.43 -25.69
C MET A 424 -19.15 -10.40 -26.10
N LEU A 425 -18.29 -10.79 -25.17
CA LEU A 425 -17.16 -11.69 -25.45
C LEU A 425 -17.46 -13.18 -25.27
N THR A 426 -18.52 -13.51 -24.52
CA THR A 426 -19.05 -14.87 -24.36
C THR A 426 -19.97 -15.21 -25.52
#